data_AF-A0A951DGV8-F1
#
_entry.id   AF-A0A951DGV8-F1
#
_cell.length_a   1.000
_cell.length_b   1.000
_cell.length_c   1.000
_cell.angle_alpha   90.00
_cell.angle_beta   90.00
_cell.angle_gamma   90.00
#
_symmetry.space_group_name_H-M   'P 1'
#
loop_
_entity.id
_entity.type
_entity.pdbx_description
1 polymer ?
#
loop_
_entity_poly.entity_id
_entity_poly.type
_entity_poly.pdbx_seq_one_letter_code
_entity_poly.pdbx_strand_id
1 'polypeptide(L)'
;MKDTRILVVVKLSKYQWDLHRLRVTPRQLLANYRKQGLNLDRILHSDERQRRVAERAREIFPQATFASRQELTRRLASQAAVVFALGGDNHFQYVSHFLDHTPIIGVNSDPRTSEGSLTRFRLDDLERLAALVRLGAFKVEEWTRIQLALNGKVVPCLATSEIFLGESHRGSMSRHRLCWNGKLEEQKCSGLLVATGAGSSGWYDSACRRYFPRGRSFATTEKRLEFLVSEPFTGRLSLPKLTHGKISARGKLEVISLNDSEGVVLIDSQEQHRFGEGTRATLRVGPPLCVVKP
;
A
#
# COMPACT_ATOMS: atom_id res chain seq x y z
N MET A 1 3.23 -6.53 35.32
CA MET A 1 3.48 -5.86 34.02
C MET A 1 2.44 -6.41 33.06
N LYS A 2 1.67 -5.57 32.34
CA LYS A 2 0.77 -6.11 31.30
C LYS A 2 1.67 -6.76 30.24
N ASP A 3 1.47 -8.04 29.96
CA ASP A 3 2.09 -8.68 28.81
C ASP A 3 1.68 -7.90 27.55
N THR A 4 2.60 -7.07 27.06
CA THR A 4 2.39 -6.31 25.82
C THR A 4 2.21 -7.34 24.71
N ARG A 5 0.98 -7.52 24.24
CA ARG A 5 0.66 -8.44 23.15
C ARG A 5 1.28 -7.90 21.86
N ILE A 6 2.40 -8.47 21.45
CA ILE A 6 3.07 -8.15 20.20
C ILE A 6 2.56 -9.12 19.13
N LEU A 7 2.19 -8.58 17.97
CA LEU A 7 1.91 -9.36 16.76
C LEU A 7 3.01 -9.10 15.73
N VAL A 8 3.65 -10.16 15.24
CA VAL A 8 4.63 -10.10 14.15
C VAL A 8 4.03 -10.75 12.92
N VAL A 9 3.76 -9.96 11.89
CA VAL A 9 3.29 -10.45 10.59
C VAL A 9 4.49 -10.64 9.68
N VAL A 10 4.68 -11.86 9.20
CA VAL A 10 5.84 -12.25 8.41
C VAL A 10 5.44 -12.45 6.94
N LYS A 11 6.12 -11.74 6.05
CA LYS A 11 5.99 -11.94 4.60
C LYS A 11 6.68 -13.24 4.19
N LEU A 12 6.01 -14.05 3.37
CA LEU A 12 6.69 -15.13 2.63
C LEU A 12 7.64 -14.52 1.58
N SER A 13 8.84 -15.08 1.46
CA SER A 13 9.76 -14.74 0.38
C SER A 13 9.14 -15.09 -0.98
N LYS A 14 9.72 -14.60 -2.08
CA LYS A 14 9.29 -15.02 -3.44
C LYS A 14 9.35 -16.55 -3.59
N TYR A 15 10.41 -17.17 -3.08
CA TYR A 15 10.60 -18.62 -3.17
C TYR A 15 9.50 -19.38 -2.42
N GLN A 16 9.25 -19.01 -1.16
CA GLN A 16 8.20 -19.61 -0.34
C GLN A 16 6.80 -19.36 -0.92
N TRP A 17 6.55 -18.15 -1.41
CA TRP A 17 5.28 -17.79 -2.02
C TRP A 17 5.01 -18.57 -3.30
N ASP A 18 6.00 -18.72 -4.18
CA ASP A 18 5.80 -19.47 -5.42
C ASP A 18 5.63 -20.98 -5.16
N LEU A 19 6.30 -21.55 -4.14
CA LEU A 19 5.99 -22.92 -3.69
C LEU A 19 4.52 -23.04 -3.24
N HIS A 20 4.06 -22.11 -2.40
CA HIS A 20 2.70 -22.11 -1.87
C HIS A 20 1.64 -21.92 -2.98
N ARG A 21 1.81 -20.90 -3.83
CA ARG A 21 0.84 -20.52 -4.86
C ARG A 21 0.77 -21.53 -6.00
N LEU A 22 1.91 -22.04 -6.46
CA LEU A 22 1.95 -22.97 -7.58
C LEU A 22 1.73 -24.43 -7.16
N ARG A 23 1.81 -24.73 -5.86
CA ARG A 23 1.65 -26.09 -5.30
C ARG A 23 2.60 -27.10 -5.96
N VAL A 24 3.87 -26.72 -6.08
CA VAL A 24 4.94 -27.54 -6.71
C VAL A 24 6.02 -27.90 -5.70
N THR A 25 6.77 -28.96 -6.00
CA THR A 25 7.96 -29.33 -5.20
C THR A 25 9.11 -28.34 -5.41
N PRO A 26 10.08 -28.24 -4.47
CA PRO A 26 11.32 -27.47 -4.65
C PRO A 26 12.05 -27.77 -5.95
N ARG A 27 12.14 -29.05 -6.33
CA ARG A 27 12.82 -29.48 -7.57
C ARG A 27 12.12 -28.93 -8.81
N GLN A 28 10.79 -29.02 -8.87
CA GLN A 28 10.00 -28.49 -9.98
C GLN A 28 10.11 -26.96 -10.07
N LEU A 29 10.04 -26.26 -8.92
CA LEU A 29 10.16 -24.80 -8.91
C LEU A 29 11.52 -24.32 -9.43
N LEU A 30 12.61 -24.95 -8.98
CA LEU A 30 13.95 -24.61 -9.46
C LEU A 30 14.13 -24.89 -10.96
N ALA A 31 13.57 -25.99 -11.46
CA ALA A 31 13.56 -26.26 -12.90
C ALA A 31 12.77 -25.20 -13.69
N ASN A 32 11.61 -24.78 -13.18
CA ASN A 32 10.81 -23.71 -13.79
C ASN A 32 11.55 -22.37 -13.82
N TYR A 33 12.22 -22.00 -12.72
CA TYR A 33 13.02 -20.77 -12.67
C TYR A 33 14.16 -20.78 -13.69
N ARG A 34 14.86 -21.92 -13.84
CA ARG A 34 15.91 -22.07 -14.87
C ARG A 34 15.34 -21.93 -16.28
N LYS A 35 14.20 -22.57 -16.56
CA LYS A 35 13.53 -22.49 -17.87
C LYS A 35 13.11 -21.06 -18.21
N GLN A 36 12.74 -20.27 -17.20
CA GLN A 36 12.36 -18.85 -17.36
C GLN A 36 13.57 -17.89 -17.38
N GLY A 37 14.79 -18.38 -17.18
CA GLY A 37 15.99 -17.54 -17.11
C GLY A 37 16.04 -16.63 -15.88
N LEU A 38 15.35 -16.99 -14.79
CA LEU A 38 15.39 -16.20 -13.56
C LEU A 38 16.75 -16.36 -12.86
N ASN A 39 17.18 -15.31 -12.15
CA ASN A 39 18.37 -15.37 -11.33
C ASN A 39 18.10 -16.16 -10.03
N LEU A 40 18.40 -17.46 -10.05
CA LEU A 40 18.18 -18.37 -8.93
C LEU A 40 18.92 -17.93 -7.67
N ASP A 41 20.19 -17.55 -7.80
CA ASP A 41 21.01 -17.15 -6.66
C ASP A 41 20.41 -15.95 -5.96
N ARG A 42 19.97 -14.93 -6.71
CA ARG A 42 19.29 -13.76 -6.13
C ARG A 42 18.04 -14.18 -5.37
N ILE A 43 17.23 -15.09 -5.90
CA ILE A 43 15.98 -15.55 -5.27
C ILE A 43 16.27 -16.34 -3.99
N LEU A 44 17.20 -17.29 -4.03
CA LEU A 44 17.51 -18.17 -2.90
C LEU A 44 18.22 -17.42 -1.78
N HIS A 45 19.18 -16.55 -2.10
CA HIS A 45 19.82 -15.71 -1.08
C HIS A 45 18.83 -14.70 -0.45
N SER A 46 17.87 -14.19 -1.22
CA SER A 46 16.80 -13.34 -0.68
C SER A 46 15.88 -14.10 0.26
N ASP A 47 15.54 -15.34 -0.07
CA ASP A 47 14.77 -16.24 0.80
C ASP A 47 15.51 -16.56 2.10
N GLU A 48 16.80 -16.89 2.02
CA GLU A 48 17.63 -17.15 3.20
C GLU A 48 17.70 -15.93 4.14
N ARG A 49 17.95 -14.72 3.60
CA ARG A 49 17.97 -13.49 4.41
C ARG A 49 16.63 -13.24 5.11
N GLN A 50 15.52 -13.41 4.39
CA GLN A 50 14.18 -13.21 4.97
C GLN A 50 13.86 -14.25 6.06
N ARG A 51 14.27 -15.52 5.87
CA ARG A 51 14.13 -16.57 6.89
C ARG A 51 14.93 -16.26 8.14
N ARG A 52 16.20 -15.87 8.00
CA ARG A 52 17.07 -15.46 9.12
C ARG A 52 16.47 -14.30 9.91
N VAL A 53 15.90 -13.31 9.21
CA VAL A 53 15.21 -12.17 9.86
C VAL A 53 13.99 -12.64 10.67
N ALA A 54 13.19 -13.56 10.12
CA ALA A 54 12.03 -14.11 10.83
C ALA A 54 12.41 -15.02 12.01
N GLU A 55 13.48 -15.79 11.90
CA GLU A 55 14.05 -16.58 13.00
C GLU A 55 14.55 -15.68 14.12
N ARG A 56 15.36 -14.67 13.78
CA ARG A 56 15.86 -13.70 14.77
C ARG A 56 14.75 -12.93 15.46
N ALA A 57 13.69 -12.57 14.73
CA ALA A 57 12.50 -11.96 15.34
C ALA A 57 11.84 -12.89 16.38
N ARG A 58 11.76 -14.21 16.13
CA ARG A 58 11.24 -15.17 17.12
C ARG A 58 12.10 -15.27 18.36
N GLU A 59 13.42 -15.23 18.21
CA GLU A 59 14.35 -15.22 19.34
C GLU A 59 14.21 -13.96 20.20
N ILE A 60 14.05 -12.79 19.57
CA ILE A 60 13.91 -11.50 20.27
C ILE A 60 12.53 -11.35 20.91
N PHE A 61 11.49 -11.89 20.27
CA PHE A 61 10.10 -11.78 20.70
C PHE A 61 9.48 -13.17 21.00
N PRO A 62 9.98 -13.92 21.99
CA PRO A 62 9.56 -15.31 22.22
C PRO A 62 8.09 -15.44 22.65
N GLN A 63 7.49 -14.37 23.19
CA GLN A 63 6.09 -14.32 23.61
C GLN A 63 5.17 -13.63 22.59
N ALA A 64 5.70 -13.21 21.43
CA ALA A 64 4.87 -12.60 20.39
C ALA A 64 4.05 -13.64 19.65
N THR A 65 2.88 -13.23 19.18
CA THR A 65 2.12 -14.01 18.19
C THR A 65 2.73 -13.77 16.82
N PHE A 66 3.02 -14.85 16.09
CA PHE A 66 3.50 -14.78 14.70
C PHE A 66 2.37 -15.19 13.76
N ALA A 67 2.19 -14.43 12.68
CA ALA A 67 1.19 -14.70 11.66
C ALA A 67 1.75 -14.46 10.26
N SER A 68 1.27 -15.22 9.29
CA SER A 68 1.42 -14.95 7.86
C SER A 68 0.36 -13.93 7.41
N ARG A 69 0.43 -13.50 6.14
CA ARG A 69 -0.65 -12.69 5.54
C ARG A 69 -2.01 -13.40 5.60
N GLN A 70 -2.02 -14.72 5.39
CA GLN A 70 -3.24 -15.53 5.34
C GLN A 70 -3.93 -15.65 6.71
N GLU A 71 -3.17 -15.56 7.80
CA GLU A 71 -3.67 -15.66 9.17
C GLU A 71 -4.04 -14.30 9.76
N LEU A 72 -3.62 -13.20 9.11
CA LEU A 72 -3.88 -11.85 9.59
C LEU A 72 -5.37 -11.51 9.45
N THR A 73 -5.98 -11.11 10.56
CA THR A 73 -7.35 -10.60 10.61
C THR A 73 -7.40 -9.30 11.41
N ARG A 74 -8.42 -8.47 11.16
CA ARG A 74 -8.63 -7.24 11.95
C ARG A 74 -8.77 -7.54 13.45
N ARG A 75 -9.43 -8.65 13.79
CA ARG A 75 -9.58 -9.12 15.18
C ARG A 75 -8.24 -9.48 15.81
N LEU A 76 -7.37 -10.19 15.08
CA LEU A 76 -6.03 -10.52 15.57
C LEU A 76 -5.18 -9.26 15.78
N ALA A 77 -5.24 -8.34 14.81
CA ALA A 77 -4.46 -7.11 14.85
C ALA A 77 -4.92 -6.13 15.95
N SER A 78 -6.23 -6.01 16.19
CA SER A 78 -6.79 -5.12 17.22
C SER A 78 -6.52 -5.58 18.65
N GLN A 79 -6.17 -6.85 18.85
CA GLN A 79 -5.77 -7.38 20.15
C GLN A 79 -4.31 -7.05 20.50
N ALA A 80 -3.48 -6.78 19.49
CA ALA A 80 -2.08 -6.42 19.71
C ALA A 80 -1.94 -4.98 20.23
N ALA A 81 -0.96 -4.76 21.08
CA ALA A 81 -0.53 -3.41 21.48
C ALA A 81 0.32 -2.75 20.39
N VAL A 82 1.02 -3.54 19.59
CA VAL A 82 1.83 -3.10 18.43
C VAL A 82 1.95 -4.24 17.42
N VAL A 83 1.95 -3.90 16.14
CA VAL A 83 2.09 -4.85 15.03
C VAL A 83 3.40 -4.60 14.29
N PHE A 84 4.22 -5.63 14.12
CA PHE A 84 5.41 -5.60 13.26
C PHE A 84 5.03 -6.14 11.88
N ALA A 85 5.28 -5.37 10.83
CA ALA A 85 5.23 -5.84 9.45
C ALA A 85 6.65 -6.16 8.98
N LEU A 86 6.99 -7.46 8.98
CA LEU A 86 8.32 -7.97 8.63
C LEU A 86 8.35 -8.34 7.14
N GLY A 87 8.81 -7.42 6.30
CA GLY A 87 8.70 -7.52 4.85
C GLY A 87 9.22 -6.29 4.13
N GLY A 88 8.75 -6.03 2.91
CA GLY A 88 8.99 -4.76 2.20
C GLY A 88 7.74 -3.87 2.19
N ASP A 89 7.77 -2.77 1.42
CA ASP A 89 6.72 -1.75 1.37
C ASP A 89 5.33 -2.32 1.03
N ASN A 90 5.25 -3.23 0.06
CA ASN A 90 3.99 -3.91 -0.28
C ASN A 90 3.42 -4.72 0.90
N HIS A 91 4.28 -5.29 1.74
CA HIS A 91 3.83 -6.00 2.94
C HIS A 91 3.37 -5.04 4.03
N PHE A 92 4.08 -3.92 4.21
CA PHE A 92 3.66 -2.86 5.10
C PHE A 92 2.26 -2.33 4.74
N GLN A 93 2.02 -2.03 3.46
CA GLN A 93 0.71 -1.62 2.95
C GLN A 93 -0.37 -2.67 3.25
N TYR A 94 -0.11 -3.93 2.90
CA TYR A 94 -1.04 -5.03 3.18
C TYR A 94 -1.41 -5.12 4.67
N VAL A 95 -0.42 -5.09 5.58
CA VAL A 95 -0.67 -5.17 7.02
C VAL A 95 -1.45 -3.95 7.50
N SER A 96 -1.15 -2.76 6.98
CA SER A 96 -1.81 -1.50 7.37
C SER A 96 -3.33 -1.51 7.13
N HIS A 97 -3.81 -2.31 6.18
CA HIS A 97 -5.25 -2.44 5.88
C HIS A 97 -6.03 -3.06 7.04
N PHE A 98 -5.37 -3.80 7.92
CA PHE A 98 -5.99 -4.45 9.07
C PHE A 98 -5.94 -3.60 10.35
N LEU A 99 -5.36 -2.40 10.28
CA LEU A 99 -5.09 -1.56 11.44
C LEU A 99 -5.96 -0.32 11.44
N ASP A 100 -6.62 -0.08 12.55
CA ASP A 100 -7.38 1.15 12.78
C ASP A 100 -6.52 2.13 13.61
N HIS A 101 -6.26 1.78 14.88
CA HIS A 101 -5.47 2.60 15.82
C HIS A 101 -4.21 1.90 16.33
N THR A 102 -4.06 0.59 16.11
CA THR A 102 -2.91 -0.17 16.59
C THR A 102 -1.65 0.31 15.86
N PRO A 103 -0.58 0.72 16.57
CA PRO A 103 0.65 1.15 15.96
C PRO A 103 1.33 0.05 15.12
N ILE A 104 1.89 0.44 13.98
CA ILE A 104 2.66 -0.44 13.09
C ILE A 104 4.15 -0.09 13.10
N ILE A 105 4.99 -1.12 13.13
CA ILE A 105 6.44 -1.05 12.95
C ILE A 105 6.77 -1.76 11.64
N GLY A 106 7.24 -1.01 10.63
CA GLY A 106 7.71 -1.59 9.37
C GLY A 106 9.18 -1.97 9.44
N VAL A 107 9.50 -3.26 9.30
CA VAL A 107 10.87 -3.78 9.31
C VAL A 107 11.21 -4.37 7.94
N ASN A 108 12.20 -3.78 7.27
CA ASN A 108 12.69 -4.27 5.99
C ASN A 108 13.40 -5.61 6.16
N SER A 109 12.78 -6.69 5.69
CA SER A 109 13.31 -8.06 5.83
C SER A 109 14.41 -8.41 4.83
N ASP A 110 14.63 -7.59 3.79
CA ASP A 110 15.72 -7.77 2.83
C ASP A 110 16.18 -6.42 2.23
N PRO A 111 16.89 -5.58 3.00
CA PRO A 111 17.31 -4.26 2.55
C PRO A 111 18.34 -4.30 1.41
N ARG A 112 18.90 -5.47 1.07
CA ARG A 112 19.81 -5.63 -0.07
C ARG A 112 19.08 -5.67 -1.41
N THR A 113 17.78 -5.96 -1.42
CA THR A 113 17.00 -6.11 -2.66
C THR A 113 15.66 -5.37 -2.63
N SER A 114 15.39 -4.62 -1.57
CA SER A 114 14.18 -3.83 -1.35
C SER A 114 14.54 -2.46 -0.78
N GLU A 115 14.12 -1.39 -1.44
CA GLU A 115 14.35 0.00 -1.04
C GLU A 115 13.83 0.29 0.38
N GLY A 116 12.57 -0.10 0.65
CA GLY A 116 11.96 0.05 1.97
C GLY A 116 11.52 1.48 2.29
N SER A 117 10.86 2.17 1.36
CA SER A 117 10.39 3.56 1.57
C SER A 117 9.41 3.70 2.73
N LEU A 118 8.63 2.64 3.01
CA LEU A 118 7.63 2.60 4.08
C LEU A 118 8.11 1.84 5.32
N THR A 119 9.28 1.20 5.24
CA THR A 119 9.85 0.40 6.33
C THR A 119 11.00 1.16 6.98
N ARG A 120 10.77 1.63 8.22
CA ARG A 120 11.69 2.55 8.93
C ARG A 120 12.80 1.83 9.69
N PHE A 121 12.73 0.51 9.81
CA PHE A 121 13.63 -0.30 10.64
C PHE A 121 14.20 -1.49 9.87
N ARG A 122 15.30 -2.03 10.38
CA ARG A 122 15.98 -3.23 9.85
C ARG A 122 16.15 -4.28 10.95
N LEU A 123 16.76 -5.42 10.59
CA LEU A 123 17.08 -6.50 11.52
C LEU A 123 17.82 -6.00 12.77
N ASP A 124 18.81 -5.13 12.56
CA ASP A 124 19.69 -4.63 13.62
C ASP A 124 18.95 -3.72 14.63
N ASP A 125 17.77 -3.20 14.26
CA ASP A 125 16.94 -2.39 15.16
C ASP A 125 16.07 -3.23 16.11
N LEU A 126 15.89 -4.53 15.86
CA LEU A 126 14.88 -5.33 16.54
C LEU A 126 15.09 -5.40 18.06
N GLU A 127 16.32 -5.50 18.55
CA GLU A 127 16.61 -5.54 19.99
C GLU A 127 16.25 -4.22 20.68
N ARG A 128 16.64 -3.10 20.06
CA ARG A 128 16.29 -1.76 20.53
C ARG A 128 14.78 -1.57 20.54
N LEU A 129 14.10 -2.00 19.48
CA LEU A 129 12.63 -1.95 19.39
C LEU A 129 11.97 -2.81 20.48
N ALA A 130 12.51 -3.99 20.77
CA ALA A 130 11.99 -4.83 21.84
C ALA A 130 12.07 -4.14 23.21
N ALA A 131 13.19 -3.45 23.50
CA ALA A 131 13.31 -2.64 24.71
C ALA A 131 12.28 -1.49 24.74
N LEU A 132 12.15 -0.74 23.65
CA LEU A 132 11.18 0.37 23.56
C LEU A 132 9.73 -0.09 23.71
N VAL A 133 9.36 -1.20 23.08
CA VAL A 133 8.01 -1.78 23.16
C VAL A 133 7.70 -2.29 24.56
N ARG A 134 8.66 -2.94 25.23
CA ARG A 134 8.49 -3.38 26.63
C ARG A 134 8.27 -2.20 27.58
N LEU A 135 8.94 -1.08 27.34
CA LEU A 135 8.84 0.13 28.15
C LEU A 135 7.66 1.04 27.74
N GLY A 136 6.98 0.75 26.62
CA GLY A 136 5.97 1.65 26.04
C GLY A 136 6.55 3.00 25.61
N ALA A 137 7.85 3.07 25.35
CA ALA A 137 8.61 4.32 25.16
C ALA A 137 8.84 4.70 23.68
N PHE A 138 8.15 4.03 22.75
CA PHE A 138 8.25 4.35 21.32
C PHE A 138 7.36 5.54 20.95
N LYS A 139 7.81 6.32 19.96
CA LYS A 139 7.04 7.45 19.43
C LYS A 139 6.31 7.04 18.15
N VAL A 140 5.13 7.59 17.94
CA VAL A 140 4.34 7.38 16.72
C VAL A 140 4.24 8.67 15.91
N GLU A 141 4.10 8.51 14.60
CA GLU A 141 3.69 9.53 13.65
C GLU A 141 2.36 9.12 13.00
N GLU A 142 1.50 10.10 12.75
CA GLU A 142 0.21 9.89 12.09
C GLU A 142 0.39 10.02 10.58
N TRP A 143 0.40 8.90 9.86
CA TRP A 143 0.43 8.91 8.40
C TRP A 143 -0.96 9.11 7.83
N THR A 144 -1.08 10.03 6.89
CA THR A 144 -2.34 10.29 6.19
C THR A 144 -2.75 9.06 5.37
N ARG A 145 -4.03 8.67 5.47
CA ARG A 145 -4.66 7.64 4.65
C ARG A 145 -5.77 8.20 3.78
N ILE A 146 -6.14 7.46 2.73
CA ILE A 146 -7.29 7.76 1.88
C ILE A 146 -8.48 6.96 2.37
N GLN A 147 -9.60 7.63 2.64
CA GLN A 147 -10.89 7.01 2.83
C GLN A 147 -11.68 7.05 1.53
N LEU A 148 -12.12 5.89 1.08
CA LEU A 148 -12.99 5.71 -0.07
C LEU A 148 -14.43 5.49 0.40
N ALA A 149 -15.38 6.13 -0.28
CA ALA A 149 -16.78 5.72 -0.25
C ALA A 149 -17.28 5.46 -1.67
N LEU A 150 -17.97 4.34 -1.86
CA LEU A 150 -18.62 3.97 -3.11
C LEU A 150 -20.14 4.08 -2.93
N ASN A 151 -20.79 4.87 -3.78
CA ASN A 151 -22.24 5.13 -3.72
C ASN A 151 -22.72 5.55 -2.32
N GLY A 152 -21.94 6.41 -1.65
CA GLY A 152 -22.22 6.91 -0.31
C GLY A 152 -21.85 5.96 0.83
N LYS A 153 -21.46 4.71 0.55
CA LYS A 153 -21.04 3.73 1.56
C LYS A 153 -19.53 3.72 1.72
N VAL A 154 -19.04 3.91 2.93
CA VAL A 154 -17.61 3.86 3.25
C VAL A 154 -17.08 2.45 3.04
N VAL A 155 -15.98 2.34 2.29
CA VAL A 155 -15.21 1.09 2.19
C VAL A 155 -14.34 0.98 3.46
N PRO A 156 -14.41 -0.13 4.22
CA PRO A 156 -13.67 -0.26 5.48
C PRO A 156 -12.15 -0.20 5.31
N CYS A 157 -11.64 -0.58 4.14
CA CYS A 157 -10.22 -0.53 3.83
C CYS A 157 -9.76 0.90 3.53
N LEU A 158 -8.72 1.35 4.23
CA LEU A 158 -8.10 2.67 4.06
C LEU A 158 -6.80 2.51 3.30
N ALA A 159 -6.58 3.33 2.27
CA ALA A 159 -5.34 3.29 1.50
C ALA A 159 -4.23 4.03 2.24
N THR A 160 -3.09 3.38 2.45
CA THR A 160 -1.90 4.01 3.01
C THR A 160 -1.07 4.68 1.93
N SER A 161 -1.13 4.19 0.69
CA SER A 161 -0.29 4.63 -0.44
C SER A 161 -1.12 5.39 -1.47
N GLU A 162 -1.96 4.70 -2.25
CA GLU A 162 -2.76 5.28 -3.31
C GLU A 162 -4.02 4.49 -3.62
N ILE A 163 -4.98 5.16 -4.24
CA ILE A 163 -6.15 4.55 -4.88
C ILE A 163 -6.09 4.83 -6.38
N PHE A 164 -6.21 3.78 -7.19
CA PHE A 164 -6.43 3.88 -8.64
C PHE A 164 -7.92 3.72 -8.95
N LEU A 165 -8.44 4.55 -9.86
CA LEU A 165 -9.77 4.41 -10.44
C LEU A 165 -9.65 4.42 -11.96
N GLY A 166 -10.23 3.43 -12.63
CA GLY A 166 -10.17 3.33 -14.09
C GLY A 166 -10.70 1.99 -14.59
N GLU A 167 -10.43 1.68 -15.84
CA GLU A 167 -10.70 0.35 -16.41
C GLU A 167 -9.70 -0.69 -15.88
N SER A 168 -10.16 -1.94 -15.70
CA SER A 168 -9.30 -3.06 -15.27
C SER A 168 -8.19 -3.36 -16.28
N HIS A 169 -8.51 -3.20 -17.56
CA HIS A 169 -7.59 -3.36 -18.67
C HIS A 169 -7.05 -1.99 -19.09
N ARG A 170 -5.74 -1.77 -18.92
CA ARG A 170 -5.07 -0.51 -19.29
C ARG A 170 -5.24 -0.12 -20.78
N GLY A 171 -5.49 -1.10 -21.65
CA GLY A 171 -5.77 -0.86 -23.06
C GLY A 171 -7.16 -0.25 -23.32
N SER A 172 -8.08 -0.37 -22.35
CA SER A 172 -9.41 0.25 -22.41
C SER A 172 -9.36 1.71 -21.98
N MET A 173 -10.12 2.54 -22.67
CA MET A 173 -10.24 3.96 -22.34
C MET A 173 -11.08 4.12 -21.07
N SER A 174 -10.48 4.65 -20.01
CA SER A 174 -11.24 5.05 -18.82
C SER A 174 -11.97 6.36 -19.10
N ARG A 175 -13.24 6.42 -18.69
CA ARG A 175 -14.11 7.58 -18.79
C ARG A 175 -14.68 7.88 -17.43
N HIS A 176 -14.51 9.12 -16.97
CA HIS A 176 -15.09 9.54 -15.71
C HIS A 176 -15.44 11.01 -15.71
N ARG A 177 -16.34 11.39 -14.82
CA ARG A 177 -16.63 12.78 -14.50
C ARG A 177 -16.01 13.11 -13.16
N LEU A 178 -15.04 14.02 -13.15
CA LEU A 178 -14.42 14.55 -11.95
C LEU A 178 -15.22 15.74 -11.43
N CYS A 179 -15.48 15.76 -10.13
CA CYS A 179 -15.98 16.92 -9.41
C CYS A 179 -14.98 17.27 -8.29
N TRP A 180 -14.33 18.43 -8.43
CA TRP A 180 -13.31 18.93 -7.50
C TRP A 180 -13.42 20.44 -7.35
N ASN A 181 -13.56 20.92 -6.10
CA ASN A 181 -13.71 22.34 -5.78
C ASN A 181 -14.78 23.06 -6.62
N GLY A 182 -15.94 22.42 -6.79
CA GLY A 182 -17.06 22.96 -7.58
C GLY A 182 -16.86 22.92 -9.11
N LYS A 183 -15.70 22.48 -9.60
CA LYS A 183 -15.44 22.28 -11.03
C LYS A 183 -15.82 20.87 -11.43
N LEU A 184 -16.48 20.75 -12.58
CA LEU A 184 -16.91 19.49 -13.17
C LEU A 184 -16.21 19.32 -14.52
N GLU A 185 -15.59 18.17 -14.76
CA GLU A 185 -14.98 17.84 -16.04
C GLU A 185 -15.17 16.36 -16.38
N GLU A 186 -15.70 16.08 -17.57
CA GLU A 186 -15.68 14.73 -18.15
C GLU A 186 -14.34 14.49 -18.83
N GLN A 187 -13.73 13.35 -18.56
CA GLN A 187 -12.38 13.01 -19.00
C GLN A 187 -12.34 11.63 -19.64
N LYS A 188 -11.40 11.50 -20.58
CA LYS A 188 -10.96 10.25 -21.20
C LYS A 188 -9.47 10.09 -20.88
N CYS A 189 -9.05 8.95 -20.36
CA CYS A 189 -7.67 8.74 -19.90
C CYS A 189 -7.36 7.25 -19.67
N SER A 190 -6.14 6.94 -19.22
CA SER A 190 -5.77 5.59 -18.75
C SER A 190 -6.16 5.33 -17.29
N GLY A 191 -6.65 6.34 -16.58
CA GLY A 191 -7.19 6.23 -15.23
C GLY A 191 -6.84 7.43 -14.34
N LEU A 192 -7.21 7.35 -13.08
CA LEU A 192 -7.00 8.37 -12.06
C LEU A 192 -6.27 7.76 -10.86
N LEU A 193 -5.21 8.41 -10.41
CA LEU A 193 -4.53 8.11 -9.16
C LEU A 193 -4.89 9.15 -8.12
N VAL A 194 -5.09 8.71 -6.88
CA VAL A 194 -5.16 9.56 -5.69
C VAL A 194 -4.16 9.02 -4.69
N ALA A 195 -3.18 9.82 -4.26
CA ALA A 195 -2.08 9.37 -3.43
C ALA A 195 -1.98 10.15 -2.11
N THR A 196 -1.43 9.48 -1.09
CA THR A 196 -0.97 10.07 0.17
C THR A 196 0.51 10.47 0.07
N GLY A 197 1.07 11.06 1.13
CA GLY A 197 2.51 11.30 1.21
C GLY A 197 3.32 10.00 1.16
N ALA A 198 2.80 8.92 1.75
CA ALA A 198 3.45 7.60 1.71
C ALA A 198 3.43 6.97 0.30
N GLY A 199 2.39 7.21 -0.51
CA GLY A 199 2.36 6.77 -1.92
C GLY A 199 3.07 7.70 -2.90
N SER A 200 3.49 8.88 -2.45
CA SER A 200 3.99 9.96 -3.32
C SER A 200 5.38 9.71 -3.93
N SER A 201 6.10 8.66 -3.49
CA SER A 201 7.38 8.22 -4.06
C SER A 201 7.27 6.96 -4.94
N GLY A 202 6.07 6.38 -5.05
CA GLY A 202 5.81 5.14 -5.78
C GLY A 202 5.23 5.37 -7.19
N TRP A 203 4.13 4.69 -7.50
CA TRP A 203 3.45 4.83 -8.79
C TRP A 203 3.04 6.28 -9.08
N TYR A 204 2.59 7.01 -8.06
CA TYR A 204 2.29 8.43 -8.18
C TYR A 204 3.48 9.24 -8.69
N ASP A 205 4.69 9.05 -8.16
CA ASP A 205 5.87 9.80 -8.61
C ASP A 205 6.15 9.54 -10.09
N SER A 206 6.12 8.26 -10.49
CA SER A 206 6.34 7.85 -11.87
C SER A 206 5.33 8.49 -12.84
N ALA A 207 4.05 8.52 -12.46
CA ALA A 207 3.00 9.12 -13.26
C ALA A 207 3.05 10.66 -13.25
N CYS A 208 3.36 11.27 -12.11
CA CYS A 208 3.31 12.72 -11.94
C CYS A 208 4.41 13.44 -12.72
N ARG A 209 5.51 12.76 -13.05
CA ARG A 209 6.65 13.31 -13.81
C ARG A 209 6.28 13.88 -15.17
N ARG A 210 5.16 13.44 -15.76
CA ARG A 210 4.58 14.09 -16.94
C ARG A 210 4.26 15.57 -16.71
N TYR A 211 3.82 15.94 -15.51
CA TYR A 211 3.42 17.30 -15.14
C TYR A 211 4.49 18.00 -14.29
N PHE A 212 5.24 17.23 -13.50
CA PHE A 212 6.27 17.69 -12.59
C PHE A 212 7.58 16.93 -12.86
N PRO A 213 8.41 17.34 -13.85
CA PRO A 213 9.55 16.55 -14.30
C PRO A 213 10.56 16.13 -13.21
N ARG A 214 10.64 16.91 -12.12
CA ARG A 214 11.50 16.62 -10.95
C ARG A 214 10.85 15.70 -9.91
N GLY A 215 9.66 15.16 -10.20
CA GLY A 215 8.85 14.44 -9.23
C GLY A 215 8.09 15.38 -8.29
N ARG A 216 7.17 14.82 -7.52
CA ARG A 216 6.36 15.57 -6.55
C ARG A 216 6.00 14.74 -5.32
N SER A 217 7.01 14.29 -4.59
CA SER A 217 6.79 13.67 -3.29
C SER A 217 6.47 14.70 -2.21
N PHE A 218 5.74 14.27 -1.19
CA PHE A 218 5.35 15.09 -0.04
C PHE A 218 5.33 14.23 1.24
N ALA A 219 5.39 14.87 2.42
CA ALA A 219 5.59 14.14 3.66
C ALA A 219 4.39 13.26 4.03
N THR A 220 4.67 12.09 4.61
CA THR A 220 3.67 11.08 5.03
C THR A 220 2.66 11.64 6.03
N THR A 221 3.06 12.62 6.84
CA THR A 221 2.25 13.28 7.86
C THR A 221 1.45 14.48 7.34
N GLU A 222 1.63 14.88 6.08
CA GLU A 222 0.84 15.99 5.52
C GLU A 222 -0.62 15.57 5.39
N LYS A 223 -1.54 16.31 6.04
CA LYS A 223 -2.98 16.05 6.04
C LYS A 223 -3.64 16.50 4.73
N ARG A 224 -3.19 15.92 3.62
CA ARG A 224 -3.71 16.16 2.27
C ARG A 224 -3.47 14.96 1.37
N LEU A 225 -4.23 14.90 0.28
CA LEU A 225 -4.03 13.97 -0.82
C LEU A 225 -3.69 14.75 -2.09
N GLU A 226 -3.10 14.06 -3.07
CA GLU A 226 -2.98 14.58 -4.43
C GLU A 226 -3.64 13.62 -5.42
N PHE A 227 -4.48 14.14 -6.32
CA PHE A 227 -4.98 13.37 -7.45
C PHE A 227 -4.21 13.71 -8.72
N LEU A 228 -4.16 12.75 -9.63
CA LEU A 228 -3.49 12.83 -10.91
C LEU A 228 -4.23 11.98 -11.94
N VAL A 229 -4.55 12.55 -13.09
CA VAL A 229 -5.07 11.84 -14.25
C VAL A 229 -3.90 11.23 -15.03
N SER A 230 -3.91 9.91 -15.17
CA SER A 230 -2.90 9.13 -15.88
C SER A 230 -3.20 9.16 -17.39
N GLU A 231 -2.25 9.67 -18.17
CA GLU A 231 -2.35 9.80 -19.64
C GLU A 231 -3.70 10.37 -20.13
N PRO A 232 -4.03 11.64 -19.80
CA PRO A 232 -5.26 12.26 -20.26
C PRO A 232 -5.28 12.37 -21.79
N PHE A 233 -6.39 11.95 -22.41
CA PHE A 233 -6.60 12.11 -23.83
C PHE A 233 -6.69 13.60 -24.18
N THR A 234 -5.89 14.03 -25.15
CA THR A 234 -5.95 15.38 -25.72
C THR A 234 -6.23 15.24 -27.20
N GLY A 235 -7.25 15.93 -27.69
CA GLY A 235 -7.62 15.92 -29.09
C GLY A 235 -8.23 17.25 -29.51
N ARG A 236 -8.58 17.38 -30.80
CA ARG A 236 -9.14 18.63 -31.36
C ARG A 236 -10.35 19.16 -30.59
N LEU A 237 -11.17 18.26 -30.04
CA LEU A 237 -12.41 18.58 -29.33
C LEU A 237 -12.31 18.45 -27.81
N SER A 238 -11.16 18.05 -27.27
CA SER A 238 -11.00 17.78 -25.84
C SER A 238 -9.62 18.18 -25.34
N LEU A 239 -9.60 19.12 -24.40
CA LEU A 239 -8.40 19.57 -23.70
C LEU A 239 -8.69 19.56 -22.18
N PRO A 240 -8.30 18.49 -21.47
CA PRO A 240 -8.62 18.34 -20.05
C PRO A 240 -7.83 19.33 -19.20
N LYS A 241 -8.53 20.01 -18.28
CA LYS A 241 -7.99 21.03 -17.38
C LYS A 241 -7.82 20.51 -15.96
N LEU A 242 -8.64 19.55 -15.53
CA LEU A 242 -8.56 18.95 -14.19
C LEU A 242 -7.65 17.72 -14.18
N THR A 243 -6.40 17.89 -14.61
CA THR A 243 -5.44 16.77 -14.74
C THR A 243 -4.74 16.40 -13.45
N HIS A 244 -4.69 17.30 -12.47
CA HIS A 244 -4.11 17.05 -11.15
C HIS A 244 -4.62 18.08 -10.15
N GLY A 245 -4.50 17.79 -8.85
CA GLY A 245 -4.89 18.73 -7.82
C GLY A 245 -4.68 18.22 -6.40
N LYS A 246 -4.69 19.15 -5.44
CA LYS A 246 -4.56 18.86 -4.02
C LYS A 246 -5.95 18.74 -3.38
N ILE A 247 -6.16 17.70 -2.58
CA ILE A 247 -7.35 17.53 -1.75
C ILE A 247 -6.93 17.84 -0.32
N SER A 248 -7.44 18.94 0.24
CA SER A 248 -7.12 19.34 1.62
C SER A 248 -7.75 18.39 2.64
N ALA A 249 -7.35 18.49 3.92
CA ALA A 249 -7.91 17.69 5.02
C ALA A 249 -9.44 17.72 5.11
N ARG A 250 -10.08 18.83 4.73
CA ARG A 250 -11.55 19.00 4.72
C ARG A 250 -12.17 18.85 3.33
N GLY A 251 -11.33 18.72 2.30
CA GLY A 251 -11.76 18.59 0.92
C GLY A 251 -12.15 17.16 0.56
N LYS A 252 -12.73 17.01 -0.63
CA LYS A 252 -13.00 15.71 -1.25
C LYS A 252 -12.78 15.80 -2.76
N LEU A 253 -12.57 14.64 -3.37
CA LEU A 253 -12.69 14.43 -4.80
C LEU A 253 -13.85 13.46 -5.03
N GLU A 254 -14.76 13.83 -5.92
CA GLU A 254 -15.82 12.93 -6.38
C GLU A 254 -15.54 12.51 -7.83
N VAL A 255 -15.69 11.22 -8.09
CA VAL A 255 -15.45 10.60 -9.39
C VAL A 255 -16.67 9.77 -9.72
N ILE A 256 -17.32 10.07 -10.84
CA ILE A 256 -18.42 9.27 -11.35
C ILE A 256 -17.89 8.47 -12.54
N SER A 257 -17.98 7.17 -12.46
CA SER A 257 -17.59 6.27 -13.55
C SER A 257 -18.53 6.45 -14.74
N LEU A 258 -17.95 6.61 -15.92
CA LEU A 258 -18.63 6.53 -17.22
C LEU A 258 -18.00 5.38 -18.05
N ASN A 259 -17.36 4.43 -17.37
CA ASN A 259 -16.71 3.29 -17.99
C ASN A 259 -17.75 2.34 -18.57
N ASP A 260 -17.63 2.04 -19.86
CA ASP A 260 -18.55 1.19 -20.60
C ASP A 260 -18.25 -0.32 -20.40
N SER A 261 -17.17 -0.67 -19.68
CA SER A 261 -16.71 -2.06 -19.50
C SER A 261 -16.42 -2.45 -18.04
N GLU A 262 -15.20 -2.88 -17.72
CA GLU A 262 -14.80 -3.45 -16.43
C GLU A 262 -14.09 -2.43 -15.53
N GLY A 263 -14.81 -1.38 -15.16
CA GLY A 263 -14.28 -0.37 -14.25
C GLY A 263 -13.93 -0.94 -12.88
N VAL A 264 -12.78 -0.54 -12.33
CA VAL A 264 -12.26 -0.94 -11.02
C VAL A 264 -11.80 0.25 -10.18
N VAL A 265 -11.91 0.09 -8.86
CA VAL A 265 -11.14 0.85 -7.87
C VAL A 265 -10.14 -0.09 -7.20
N LEU A 266 -8.86 0.27 -7.18
CA LEU A 266 -7.79 -0.49 -6.53
C LEU A 266 -7.23 0.30 -5.34
N ILE A 267 -7.25 -0.27 -4.15
CA ILE A 267 -6.71 0.30 -2.91
C ILE A 267 -5.34 -0.32 -2.64
N ASP A 268 -4.28 0.49 -2.72
CA ASP A 268 -2.87 0.08 -2.60
C ASP A 268 -2.48 -1.13 -3.46
N SER A 269 -3.21 -1.37 -4.55
CA SER A 269 -3.11 -2.57 -5.40
C SER A 269 -3.26 -3.92 -4.64
N GLN A 270 -3.89 -3.92 -3.46
CA GLN A 270 -4.16 -5.14 -2.67
C GLN A 270 -5.65 -5.50 -2.65
N GLU A 271 -6.52 -4.49 -2.66
CA GLU A 271 -7.97 -4.66 -2.58
C GLU A 271 -8.64 -4.01 -3.78
N GLN A 272 -9.60 -4.73 -4.37
CA GLN A 272 -10.29 -4.32 -5.59
C GLN A 272 -11.79 -4.26 -5.37
N HIS A 273 -12.41 -3.19 -5.89
CA HIS A 273 -13.85 -3.00 -5.92
C HIS A 273 -14.32 -2.70 -7.34
N ARG A 274 -15.57 -3.08 -7.65
CA ARG A 274 -16.19 -2.72 -8.93
C ARG A 274 -16.45 -1.22 -9.00
N PHE A 275 -16.15 -0.62 -10.15
CA PHE A 275 -16.35 0.79 -10.49
C PHE A 275 -16.99 0.96 -11.87
N GLY A 276 -18.09 0.23 -12.10
CA GLY A 276 -18.84 0.28 -13.36
C GLY A 276 -19.59 1.61 -13.55
N GLU A 277 -20.14 1.81 -14.74
CA GLU A 277 -20.92 2.99 -15.11
C GLU A 277 -21.89 3.47 -14.02
N GLY A 278 -21.92 4.78 -13.77
CA GLY A 278 -22.77 5.41 -12.76
C GLY A 278 -22.27 5.28 -11.32
N THR A 279 -21.28 4.43 -11.04
CA THR A 279 -20.69 4.32 -9.69
C THR A 279 -20.04 5.63 -9.29
N ARG A 280 -20.37 6.12 -8.09
CA ARG A 280 -19.79 7.33 -7.51
C ARG A 280 -18.75 6.97 -6.45
N ALA A 281 -17.50 7.28 -6.70
CA ALA A 281 -16.43 7.25 -5.71
C ALA A 281 -16.26 8.62 -5.07
N THR A 282 -16.15 8.66 -3.75
CA THR A 282 -15.77 9.85 -2.98
C THR A 282 -14.49 9.56 -2.22
N LEU A 283 -13.44 10.33 -2.50
CA LEU A 283 -12.12 10.19 -1.87
C LEU A 283 -11.85 11.40 -0.98
N ARG A 284 -11.43 11.14 0.25
CA ARG A 284 -11.09 12.17 1.26
C ARG A 284 -9.97 11.68 2.16
N VAL A 285 -9.37 12.60 2.93
CA VAL A 285 -8.45 12.23 4.01
C VAL A 285 -9.22 11.40 5.05
N GLY A 286 -8.72 10.20 5.34
CA GLY A 286 -9.29 9.27 6.31
C GLY A 286 -8.58 9.31 7.67
N PRO A 287 -9.01 8.48 8.63
CA PRO A 287 -8.29 8.27 9.88
C PRO A 287 -6.82 7.89 9.62
N PRO A 288 -5.85 8.50 10.31
CA PRO A 288 -4.45 8.24 10.05
C PRO A 288 -4.04 6.82 10.45
N LEU A 289 -2.89 6.38 9.94
CA LEU A 289 -2.19 5.18 10.41
C LEU A 289 -1.14 5.61 11.45
N CYS A 290 -1.14 4.98 12.62
CA CYS A 290 -0.10 5.21 13.63
C CYS A 290 1.15 4.42 13.28
N VAL A 291 2.19 5.07 12.79
CA VAL A 291 3.46 4.43 12.42
C VAL A 291 4.51 4.75 13.46
N VAL A 292 5.21 3.74 13.97
CA VAL A 292 6.31 3.95 14.91
C VAL A 292 7.50 4.55 14.17
N LYS A 293 8.10 5.61 14.73
CA LYS A 293 9.29 6.26 14.16
C LYS A 293 10.58 5.86 14.90
N PRO A 294 11.74 5.92 14.23
CA PRO A 294 13.05 5.59 14.80
C PRO A 294 13.41 6.37 16.07
#